data_AF-A0A9Q0MSU3-F1
#
_entry.id   AF-A0A9Q0MSU3-F1
#
_cell.length_a   1.000
_cell.length_b   1.000
_cell.length_c   1.000
_cell.angle_alpha   90.00
_cell.angle_beta   90.00
_cell.angle_gamma   90.00
#
_symmetry.space_group_name_H-M   'P 1'
#
loop_
_entity.id
_entity.type
_entity.pdbx_description
1 polymer ?
#
loop_
_entity_poly.entity_id
_entity_poly.type
_entity_poly.pdbx_seq_one_letter_code
_entity_poly.pdbx_strand_id
1 'polypeptide(L)'
;MGMSQTIPTTLTPDSSTFNIYSTVTPELICLKGRKWWCFLLSSIFTFIAGLSVVLLWRVFAFICCRKEPELAPNDPKQKEQKANRQGKQEFEGTFMTEAKDWAGELISGQTTTGRILFIAASDKLWFMLEMYSFVDYFTIPPSFVSIYLQRTWIGLRFLRALRLMTVPDILQYLNVLKTSSSIRLAQLVSIFISVWLTAAGIIHLLENSGDPFEFSNSQKLSYWTCVYFLIVTMSTVGYGDVFCVTILGRTFLVFFLLVGLAMFASSIPEIIELVGSGSKYGGELKREHGKRHIVVCGHITYESVSHFLKDFLHEDREDVDVEVVFLHRKEPDLELEGLLKRHYTTVEFFQGTMMNAVDLERVK
;
A
#
# COMPACT_ATOMS: atom_id res chain seq x y z
N MET A 1 -61.21 54.09 -47.70
CA MET A 1 -61.54 52.65 -47.58
C MET A 1 -60.79 52.14 -46.35
N GLY A 2 -61.50 51.68 -45.31
CA GLY A 2 -60.90 51.14 -44.08
C GLY A 2 -61.04 52.03 -42.84
N MET A 3 -62.11 51.79 -42.07
CA MET A 3 -62.40 52.32 -40.73
C MET A 3 -61.88 51.40 -39.61
N SER A 4 -61.83 51.96 -38.39
CA SER A 4 -61.77 51.37 -37.03
C SER A 4 -60.38 51.46 -36.37
N GLN A 5 -60.04 52.40 -35.46
CA GLN A 5 -60.60 52.74 -34.12
C GLN A 5 -60.78 51.49 -33.23
N THR A 6 -60.28 51.38 -31.99
CA THR A 6 -60.10 52.34 -30.89
C THR A 6 -59.29 51.71 -29.74
N ILE A 7 -58.53 52.52 -29.00
CA ILE A 7 -58.18 52.31 -27.57
C ILE A 7 -59.37 52.85 -26.74
N PRO A 8 -59.75 52.21 -25.61
CA PRO A 8 -59.71 52.96 -24.35
C PRO A 8 -59.33 52.15 -23.10
N THR A 9 -58.86 52.93 -22.12
CA THR A 9 -58.39 52.66 -20.76
C THR A 9 -59.45 52.24 -19.72
N THR A 10 -58.95 51.62 -18.64
CA THR A 10 -59.35 51.62 -17.21
C THR A 10 -59.92 50.33 -16.60
N LEU A 11 -59.25 49.80 -15.56
CA LEU A 11 -59.81 49.32 -14.28
C LEU A 11 -58.68 48.93 -13.30
N THR A 12 -58.93 49.18 -12.02
CA THR A 12 -58.02 49.19 -10.86
C THR A 12 -57.88 47.78 -10.20
N PRO A 13 -57.40 47.58 -8.95
CA PRO A 13 -56.30 46.67 -8.66
C PRO A 13 -56.72 45.44 -7.83
N ASP A 14 -56.62 44.23 -8.37
CA ASP A 14 -56.95 43.02 -7.59
C ASP A 14 -55.72 42.19 -7.20
N SER A 15 -55.51 42.22 -5.88
CA SER A 15 -54.94 41.18 -5.03
C SER A 15 -54.68 39.83 -5.70
N SER A 16 -53.44 39.60 -6.09
CA SER A 16 -52.88 38.25 -6.20
C SER A 16 -51.39 38.31 -5.93
N THR A 17 -51.06 38.51 -4.66
CA THR A 17 -49.82 38.01 -4.08
C THR A 17 -49.67 36.54 -4.49
N PHE A 18 -48.78 36.33 -5.45
CA PHE A 18 -48.34 35.02 -5.90
C PHE A 18 -47.69 34.33 -4.69
N ASN A 19 -48.51 33.56 -3.97
CA ASN A 19 -48.06 32.66 -2.92
C ASN A 19 -47.24 31.55 -3.59
N ILE A 20 -45.94 31.80 -3.76
CA ILE A 20 -44.96 30.75 -4.00
C ILE A 20 -44.78 30.05 -2.65
N TYR A 21 -45.71 29.15 -2.32
CA TYR A 21 -45.46 28.12 -1.34
C TYR A 21 -44.27 27.31 -1.85
N SER A 22 -43.12 27.55 -1.22
CA SER A 22 -41.93 26.74 -1.36
C SER A 22 -42.33 25.31 -0.99
N THR A 23 -42.37 24.42 -1.99
CA THR A 23 -42.41 22.98 -1.77
C THR A 23 -41.07 22.59 -1.16
N VAL A 24 -40.99 22.70 0.17
CA VAL A 24 -39.89 22.15 0.95
C VAL A 24 -39.93 20.64 0.73
N THR A 25 -39.00 20.14 -0.07
CA THR A 25 -38.83 18.70 -0.26
C THR A 25 -38.48 18.05 1.08
N PRO A 26 -39.01 16.86 1.41
CA PRO A 26 -38.67 16.16 2.64
C PRO A 26 -37.16 15.86 2.76
N GLU A 27 -36.43 15.88 1.64
CA GLU A 27 -34.96 15.82 1.62
C GLU A 27 -34.28 17.03 2.28
N LEU A 28 -34.81 18.25 2.12
CA LEU A 28 -34.21 19.47 2.68
C LEU A 28 -34.40 19.57 4.20
N ILE A 29 -35.52 19.04 4.71
CA ILE A 29 -35.79 18.91 6.16
C ILE A 29 -34.90 17.80 6.76
N CYS A 30 -34.68 16.70 6.03
CA CYS A 30 -33.81 15.60 6.44
C CYS A 30 -32.32 16.00 6.49
N LEU A 31 -31.89 16.91 5.62
CA LEU A 31 -30.52 17.45 5.60
C LEU A 31 -30.20 18.34 6.81
N LYS A 32 -31.19 19.09 7.34
CA LYS A 32 -31.02 20.04 8.45
C LYS A 32 -30.88 19.37 9.83
N GLY A 33 -31.20 18.08 9.93
CA GLY A 33 -31.18 17.29 11.17
C GLY A 33 -30.02 16.30 11.29
N ARG A 34 -28.98 16.34 10.44
CA ARG A 34 -27.83 15.43 10.59
C ARG A 34 -26.92 15.93 11.72
N LYS A 35 -27.25 15.56 12.96
CA LYS A 35 -26.37 15.72 14.14
C LYS A 35 -25.18 14.76 14.08
N TRP A 36 -24.38 14.84 13.02
CA TRP A 36 -23.15 14.05 12.90
C TRP A 36 -22.14 14.39 13.98
N TRP A 37 -22.18 15.61 14.53
CA TRP A 37 -21.50 15.94 15.78
C TRP A 37 -21.83 15.02 16.93
N CYS A 38 -23.08 14.56 17.10
CA CYS A 38 -23.38 13.59 18.14
C CYS A 38 -22.66 12.27 17.87
N PHE A 39 -22.44 11.90 16.60
CA PHE A 39 -21.65 10.73 16.23
C PHE A 39 -20.16 10.97 16.41
N LEU A 40 -19.62 12.13 16.01
CA LEU A 40 -18.22 12.50 16.20
C LEU A 40 -17.89 12.64 17.70
N LEU A 41 -18.75 13.29 18.48
CA LEU A 41 -18.69 13.35 19.95
C LEU A 41 -18.87 11.97 20.56
N SER A 42 -19.76 11.12 20.04
CA SER A 42 -19.84 9.74 20.52
C SER A 42 -18.57 8.96 20.21
N SER A 43 -17.93 9.19 19.06
CA SER A 43 -16.69 8.54 18.68
C SER A 43 -15.49 9.07 19.45
N ILE A 44 -15.45 10.38 19.73
CA ILE A 44 -14.44 11.00 20.58
C ILE A 44 -14.65 10.57 22.03
N PHE A 45 -15.90 10.49 22.50
CA PHE A 45 -16.23 10.04 23.84
C PHE A 45 -15.95 8.55 24.01
N THR A 46 -16.30 7.70 23.04
CA THR A 46 -15.93 6.27 23.09
C THR A 46 -14.43 6.06 22.88
N PHE A 47 -13.76 6.94 22.14
CA PHE A 47 -12.31 6.96 22.02
C PHE A 47 -11.64 7.32 23.34
N ILE A 48 -12.06 8.41 24.00
CA ILE A 48 -11.53 8.86 25.30
C ILE A 48 -11.92 7.88 26.40
N ALA A 49 -13.17 7.40 26.44
CA ALA A 49 -13.64 6.40 27.40
C ALA A 49 -12.94 5.05 27.19
N GLY A 50 -12.76 4.60 25.96
CA GLY A 50 -12.00 3.39 25.64
C GLY A 50 -10.54 3.52 26.04
N LEU A 51 -9.91 4.65 25.70
CA LEU A 51 -8.52 4.94 26.05
C LEU A 51 -8.35 5.07 27.57
N SER A 52 -9.28 5.72 28.28
CA SER A 52 -9.23 5.85 29.74
C SER A 52 -9.55 4.56 30.48
N VAL A 53 -10.53 3.75 30.05
CA VAL A 53 -10.79 2.42 30.64
C VAL A 53 -9.58 1.50 30.46
N VAL A 54 -8.94 1.55 29.30
CA VAL A 54 -7.72 0.77 29.07
C VAL A 54 -6.56 1.30 29.91
N LEU A 55 -6.32 2.61 29.96
CA LEU A 55 -5.27 3.20 30.80
C LEU A 55 -5.52 2.93 32.29
N LEU A 56 -6.76 3.02 32.77
CA LEU A 56 -7.14 2.73 34.15
C LEU A 56 -6.96 1.24 34.50
N TRP A 57 -7.37 0.33 33.62
CA TRP A 57 -7.13 -1.12 33.79
C TRP A 57 -5.62 -1.44 33.79
N ARG A 58 -4.83 -0.69 33.01
CA ARG A 58 -3.39 -0.84 32.89
C ARG A 58 -2.64 -0.26 34.10
N VAL A 59 -3.06 0.89 34.64
CA VAL A 59 -2.54 1.46 35.89
C VAL A 59 -2.89 0.57 37.07
N PHE A 60 -4.11 0.04 37.12
CA PHE A 60 -4.53 -0.92 38.13
C PHE A 60 -3.69 -2.21 38.07
N ALA A 61 -3.47 -2.78 36.87
CA ALA A 61 -2.61 -3.95 36.70
C ALA A 61 -1.12 -3.67 37.01
N PHE A 62 -0.62 -2.47 36.72
CA PHE A 62 0.75 -2.04 37.04
C PHE A 62 0.96 -1.84 38.55
N ILE A 63 -0.05 -1.31 39.26
CA ILE A 63 -0.02 -1.14 40.72
C ILE A 63 -0.15 -2.50 41.44
N CYS A 64 -0.97 -3.42 40.92
CA CYS A 64 -1.22 -4.73 41.55
C CYS A 64 -0.15 -5.81 41.24
N CYS A 65 0.67 -5.66 40.19
CA CYS A 65 1.68 -6.66 39.80
C CYS A 65 3.13 -6.17 39.93
N ARG A 66 3.45 -5.42 40.99
CA ARG A 66 4.83 -5.00 41.24
C ARG A 66 5.60 -6.03 42.08
N LYS A 67 6.31 -6.95 41.42
CA LYS A 67 7.58 -7.64 41.82
C LYS A 67 7.83 -8.80 40.84
N GLU A 68 9.04 -9.04 40.34
CA GLU A 68 10.33 -9.16 41.03
C GLU A 68 11.53 -8.61 40.21
N PRO A 69 12.66 -8.29 40.86
CA PRO A 69 13.91 -7.93 40.18
C PRO A 69 14.64 -9.17 39.65
N GLU A 70 15.36 -9.02 38.54
CA GLU A 70 16.16 -10.09 37.91
C GLU A 70 17.26 -10.64 38.82
N LEU A 71 17.40 -11.97 38.86
CA LEU A 71 18.51 -12.69 39.50
C LEU A 71 19.43 -13.32 38.44
N ALA A 72 20.74 -13.21 38.65
CA ALA A 72 21.82 -13.53 37.71
C ALA A 72 21.98 -15.06 37.41
N PRO A 73 22.64 -15.42 36.29
CA PRO A 73 22.61 -16.78 35.74
C PRO A 73 23.68 -17.66 36.38
N ASN A 74 23.31 -18.53 37.33
CA ASN A 74 23.83 -19.90 37.51
C ASN A 74 23.35 -20.48 38.85
N ASP A 75 22.33 -21.36 38.86
CA ASP A 75 21.99 -22.20 40.02
C ASP A 75 21.41 -23.59 39.61
N PRO A 76 21.63 -24.68 40.38
CA PRO A 76 21.50 -26.08 39.95
C PRO A 76 20.08 -26.65 39.68
N LYS A 77 19.01 -25.85 39.73
CA LYS A 77 17.61 -26.35 39.72
C LYS A 77 17.08 -26.85 38.37
N GLN A 78 17.86 -26.80 37.29
CA GLN A 78 17.44 -27.32 35.97
C GLN A 78 17.40 -28.86 35.89
N LYS A 79 18.01 -29.59 36.83
CA LYS A 79 18.00 -31.07 36.77
C LYS A 79 16.69 -31.71 37.22
N GLU A 80 15.88 -31.03 38.04
CA GLU A 80 14.59 -31.55 38.51
C GLU A 80 13.43 -31.40 37.50
N GLN A 81 13.50 -30.41 36.60
CA GLN A 81 12.43 -30.15 35.64
C GLN A 81 12.33 -31.16 34.48
N LYS A 82 13.37 -31.97 34.22
CA LYS A 82 13.33 -32.99 33.16
C LYS A 82 12.56 -34.24 33.56
N ALA A 83 12.49 -34.59 34.84
CA ALA A 83 11.77 -35.77 35.32
C ALA A 83 10.23 -35.58 35.30
N ASN A 84 9.76 -34.34 35.46
CA ASN A 84 8.33 -34.02 35.53
C ASN A 84 7.63 -33.94 34.14
N ARG A 85 8.36 -34.22 33.05
CA ARG A 85 7.80 -34.21 31.67
C ARG A 85 7.14 -35.53 31.27
N GLN A 86 7.52 -36.67 31.86
CA GLN A 86 7.00 -37.98 31.44
C GLN A 86 5.64 -38.33 32.05
N GLY A 87 5.29 -37.82 33.24
CA GLY A 87 3.97 -38.05 33.84
C GLY A 87 2.82 -37.25 33.21
N LYS A 88 3.11 -36.31 32.30
CA LYS A 88 2.12 -35.37 31.76
C LYS A 88 1.43 -35.86 30.47
N GLN A 89 1.99 -36.88 29.81
CA GLN A 89 1.47 -37.41 28.54
C GLN A 89 0.25 -38.32 28.70
N GLU A 90 0.04 -38.94 29.86
CA GLU A 90 -1.07 -39.89 30.06
C GLU A 90 -2.40 -39.20 30.41
N PHE A 91 -2.34 -37.93 30.84
CA PHE A 91 -3.52 -37.08 31.09
C PHE A 91 -4.06 -36.36 29.82
N GLU A 92 -3.29 -36.36 28.72
CA GLU A 92 -3.65 -35.65 27.47
C GLU A 92 -4.77 -36.34 26.65
N GLY A 93 -5.02 -37.64 26.85
CA GLY A 93 -5.98 -38.39 26.03
C GLY A 93 -7.45 -38.11 26.32
N THR A 94 -7.82 -37.85 27.58
CA THR A 94 -9.23 -37.71 28.01
C THR A 94 -9.72 -36.26 27.93
N PHE A 95 -8.80 -35.29 27.95
CA PHE A 95 -9.09 -33.85 27.82
C PHE A 95 -9.31 -33.41 26.36
N MET A 96 -8.68 -34.09 25.39
CA MET A 96 -8.78 -33.76 23.96
C MET A 96 -10.18 -33.98 23.36
N THR A 97 -11.00 -34.85 23.96
CA THR A 97 -12.38 -35.11 23.51
C THR A 97 -13.37 -34.06 24.01
N GLU A 98 -13.23 -33.55 25.24
CA GLU A 98 -14.05 -32.42 25.72
C GLU A 98 -13.62 -31.08 25.09
N ALA A 99 -12.33 -30.91 24.79
CA ALA A 99 -11.82 -29.72 24.09
C ALA A 99 -12.34 -29.60 22.64
N LYS A 100 -12.76 -30.70 22.02
CA LYS A 100 -13.28 -30.73 20.64
C LYS A 100 -14.70 -30.18 20.55
N ASP A 101 -15.55 -30.45 21.54
CA ASP A 101 -16.92 -29.94 21.59
C ASP A 101 -16.96 -28.46 22.02
N TRP A 102 -16.06 -28.05 22.92
CA TRP A 102 -15.87 -26.62 23.26
C TRP A 102 -15.28 -25.80 22.09
N ALA A 103 -14.49 -26.41 21.21
CA ALA A 103 -13.94 -25.75 20.03
C ALA A 103 -14.99 -25.45 18.94
N GLY A 104 -16.05 -26.25 18.83
CA GLY A 104 -17.14 -26.05 17.85
C GLY A 104 -17.97 -24.79 18.12
N GLU A 105 -18.27 -24.50 19.40
CA GLU A 105 -19.05 -23.31 19.81
C GLU A 105 -18.22 -22.01 19.79
N LEU A 106 -16.89 -22.09 19.99
CA LEU A 106 -15.99 -20.93 20.00
C LEU A 106 -15.58 -20.43 18.60
N ILE A 107 -15.80 -21.20 17.53
CA ILE A 107 -15.51 -20.80 16.14
C ILE A 107 -16.47 -19.68 15.64
N SER A 108 -17.59 -19.45 16.34
CA SER A 108 -18.57 -18.39 16.05
C SER A 108 -18.15 -17.00 16.57
N GLY A 109 -17.12 -16.90 17.43
CA GLY A 109 -16.69 -15.64 18.08
C GLY A 109 -15.39 -14.99 17.57
N GLN A 110 -14.75 -15.58 16.55
CA GLN A 110 -13.74 -15.03 15.59
C GLN A 110 -12.73 -13.96 16.11
N THR A 111 -11.40 -14.16 16.28
CA THR A 111 -10.42 -15.09 15.69
C THR A 111 -9.18 -15.29 16.60
N THR A 112 -8.46 -16.42 16.43
CA THR A 112 -7.28 -16.89 17.19
C THR A 112 -5.94 -16.28 16.79
N THR A 113 -5.81 -15.71 15.60
CA THR A 113 -4.57 -15.06 15.13
C THR A 113 -4.19 -13.85 16.00
N GLY A 114 -5.19 -13.08 16.45
CA GLY A 114 -4.97 -11.92 17.33
C GLY A 114 -4.54 -12.29 18.76
N ARG A 115 -4.93 -13.47 19.25
CA ARG A 115 -4.57 -13.92 20.61
C ARG A 115 -3.18 -14.52 20.69
N ILE A 116 -2.69 -15.15 19.62
CA ILE A 116 -1.32 -15.66 19.54
C ILE A 116 -0.32 -14.49 19.48
N LEU A 117 -0.64 -13.40 18.77
CA LEU A 117 0.16 -12.16 18.79
C LEU A 117 0.20 -11.50 20.18
N PHE A 118 -0.94 -11.44 20.88
CA PHE A 118 -1.06 -10.78 22.19
C PHE A 118 -0.33 -11.54 23.33
N ILE A 119 -0.18 -12.86 23.20
CA ILE A 119 0.50 -13.70 24.21
C ILE A 119 2.00 -13.83 23.90
N ALA A 120 2.43 -13.65 22.64
CA ALA A 120 3.83 -13.74 22.22
C ALA A 120 4.65 -12.44 22.40
N ALA A 121 4.02 -11.29 22.64
CA ALA A 121 4.72 -10.03 22.83
C ALA A 121 5.21 -9.87 24.29
N SER A 122 6.54 -9.81 24.48
CA SER A 122 7.20 -9.67 25.78
C SER A 122 6.82 -8.37 26.52
N ASP A 123 6.40 -7.32 25.79
CA ASP A 123 5.96 -6.03 26.34
C ASP A 123 4.56 -5.64 25.84
N LYS A 124 3.53 -5.93 26.66
CA LYS A 124 2.12 -5.68 26.33
C LYS A 124 1.74 -4.21 26.09
N LEU A 125 2.57 -3.24 26.50
CA LEU A 125 2.37 -1.81 26.23
C LEU A 125 2.93 -1.40 24.87
N TRP A 126 4.05 -2.01 24.46
CA TRP A 126 4.68 -1.73 23.17
C TRP A 126 3.83 -2.24 22.01
N PHE A 127 3.26 -3.43 22.18
CA PHE A 127 2.31 -4.02 21.23
C PHE A 127 1.05 -3.15 21.01
N MET A 128 0.59 -2.45 22.05
CA MET A 128 -0.57 -1.56 21.95
C MET A 128 -0.26 -0.24 21.24
N LEU A 129 0.98 0.23 21.28
CA LEU A 129 1.42 1.47 20.64
C LEU A 129 1.95 1.25 19.21
N GLU A 130 1.91 0.01 18.74
CA GLU A 130 2.32 -0.32 17.39
C GLU A 130 1.39 0.33 16.35
N MET A 131 1.96 0.90 15.29
CA MET A 131 1.24 1.66 14.27
C MET A 131 0.05 0.86 13.67
N TYR A 132 0.21 -0.45 13.51
CA TYR A 132 -0.82 -1.35 13.00
C TYR A 132 -2.01 -1.52 13.96
N SER A 133 -1.75 -1.54 15.26
CA SER A 133 -2.78 -1.62 16.29
C SER A 133 -3.65 -0.37 16.30
N PHE A 134 -3.07 0.82 16.07
CA PHE A 134 -3.83 2.06 15.91
C PHE A 134 -4.80 2.01 14.72
N VAL A 135 -4.35 1.53 13.56
CA VAL A 135 -5.20 1.39 12.36
C VAL A 135 -6.41 0.48 12.66
N ASP A 136 -6.19 -0.59 13.40
CA ASP A 136 -7.24 -1.52 13.79
C ASP A 136 -8.23 -0.89 14.78
N TYR A 137 -7.74 -0.13 15.76
CA TYR A 137 -8.58 0.60 16.71
C TYR A 137 -9.46 1.68 16.05
N PHE A 138 -9.00 2.34 14.99
CA PHE A 138 -9.81 3.34 14.30
C PHE A 138 -10.76 2.75 13.25
N THR A 139 -10.54 1.52 12.80
CA THR A 139 -11.34 0.92 11.71
C THR A 139 -12.36 -0.10 12.20
N ILE A 140 -12.07 -0.86 13.25
CA ILE A 140 -12.91 -1.96 13.73
C ILE A 140 -14.12 -1.45 14.54
N PRO A 141 -13.96 -0.65 15.62
CA PRO A 141 -15.11 -0.18 16.43
C PRO A 141 -16.14 0.64 15.63
N PRO A 142 -15.78 1.60 14.77
CA PRO A 142 -16.77 2.33 13.98
C PRO A 142 -17.58 1.44 13.02
N SER A 143 -16.99 0.31 12.57
CA SER A 143 -17.70 -0.65 11.74
C SER A 143 -18.80 -1.37 12.52
N PHE A 144 -18.53 -1.78 13.77
CA PHE A 144 -19.54 -2.38 14.67
C PHE A 144 -20.62 -1.38 15.08
N VAL A 145 -20.23 -0.14 15.41
CA VAL A 145 -21.18 0.94 15.74
C VAL A 145 -22.09 1.25 14.55
N SER A 146 -21.57 1.25 13.33
CA SER A 146 -22.36 1.47 12.11
C SER A 146 -23.45 0.41 11.91
N ILE A 147 -23.16 -0.85 12.24
CA ILE A 147 -24.13 -1.96 12.21
C ILE A 147 -25.18 -1.77 13.31
N TYR A 148 -24.74 -1.45 14.54
CA TYR A 148 -25.64 -1.27 15.67
C TYR A 148 -26.64 -0.11 15.46
N LEU A 149 -26.19 1.02 14.90
CA LEU A 149 -27.05 2.18 14.62
C LEU A 149 -27.75 2.13 13.25
N GLN A 150 -27.61 1.03 12.49
CA GLN A 150 -28.14 0.87 11.12
C GLN A 150 -27.84 2.08 10.20
N ARG A 151 -26.72 2.76 10.42
CA ARG A 151 -26.32 3.95 9.66
C ARG A 151 -24.90 3.80 9.16
N THR A 152 -24.74 3.88 7.84
CA THR A 152 -23.42 3.82 7.20
C THR A 152 -22.74 5.18 7.30
N TRP A 153 -21.61 5.23 8.01
CA TRP A 153 -20.75 6.41 8.06
C TRP A 153 -19.41 6.08 7.39
N ILE A 154 -19.04 6.88 6.39
CA ILE A 154 -17.80 6.70 5.61
C ILE A 154 -16.54 6.99 6.44
N GLY A 155 -16.63 7.94 7.39
CA GLY A 155 -15.66 8.24 8.46
C GLY A 155 -14.19 7.97 8.14
N LEU A 156 -13.53 7.27 9.06
CA LEU A 156 -12.10 6.93 9.01
C LEU A 156 -11.81 5.63 8.25
N ARG A 157 -12.73 5.15 7.39
CA ARG A 157 -12.56 3.87 6.67
C ARG A 157 -11.34 3.86 5.75
N PHE A 158 -10.91 5.04 5.28
CA PHE A 158 -9.71 5.17 4.45
C PHE A 158 -8.42 4.78 5.19
N LEU A 159 -8.39 4.78 6.53
CA LEU A 159 -7.23 4.30 7.30
C LEU A 159 -6.92 2.83 7.03
N ARG A 160 -7.87 2.05 6.51
CA ARG A 160 -7.61 0.67 6.06
C ARG A 160 -6.54 0.60 4.98
N ALA A 161 -6.33 1.67 4.20
CA ALA A 161 -5.25 1.73 3.22
C ALA A 161 -3.85 1.64 3.85
N LEU A 162 -3.67 2.06 5.11
CA LEU A 162 -2.41 1.89 5.84
C LEU A 162 -2.04 0.42 6.05
N ARG A 163 -3.02 -0.50 6.04
CA ARG A 163 -2.73 -1.95 6.09
C ARG A 163 -1.96 -2.45 4.89
N LEU A 164 -1.91 -1.71 3.78
CA LEU A 164 -1.06 -2.09 2.66
C LEU A 164 0.41 -2.21 3.09
N MET A 165 0.88 -1.42 4.07
CA MET A 165 2.25 -1.48 4.59
C MET A 165 2.68 -2.89 5.05
N THR A 166 1.76 -3.78 5.42
CA THR A 166 2.08 -5.17 5.84
C THR A 166 2.16 -6.17 4.68
N VAL A 167 1.71 -5.79 3.47
CA VAL A 167 1.73 -6.65 2.27
C VAL A 167 3.11 -7.22 1.96
N PRO A 168 4.23 -6.45 2.02
CA PRO A 168 5.57 -6.99 1.77
C PRO A 168 5.97 -8.09 2.74
N ASP A 169 5.57 -7.99 4.02
CA ASP A 169 5.87 -8.99 5.04
C ASP A 169 5.05 -10.26 4.82
N ILE A 170 3.78 -10.11 4.41
CA ILE A 170 2.93 -11.24 4.02
C ILE A 170 3.51 -11.95 2.79
N LEU A 171 3.97 -11.21 1.78
CA LEU A 171 4.57 -11.78 0.58
C LEU A 171 5.89 -12.51 0.87
N GLN A 172 6.67 -12.04 1.85
CA GLN A 172 7.85 -12.74 2.35
C GLN A 172 7.46 -14.03 3.08
N TYR A 173 6.44 -13.98 3.94
CA TYR A 173 5.92 -15.16 4.64
C TYR A 173 5.39 -16.23 3.66
N LEU A 174 4.75 -15.80 2.57
CA LEU A 174 4.28 -16.68 1.49
C LEU A 174 5.40 -17.17 0.56
N ASN A 175 6.66 -16.81 0.83
CA ASN A 175 7.84 -17.21 0.05
C ASN A 175 7.77 -16.80 -1.44
N VAL A 176 7.02 -15.73 -1.74
CA VAL A 176 6.90 -15.15 -3.09
C VAL A 176 8.07 -14.20 -3.38
N LEU A 177 8.44 -13.37 -2.40
CA LEU A 177 9.58 -12.47 -2.49
C LEU A 177 10.81 -13.13 -1.88
N LYS A 178 11.75 -13.55 -2.73
CA LYS A 178 12.97 -14.27 -2.32
C LYS A 178 14.23 -13.40 -2.30
N THR A 179 14.24 -12.34 -3.10
CA THR A 179 15.42 -11.48 -3.29
C THR A 179 15.31 -10.25 -2.40
N SER A 180 16.42 -9.82 -1.78
CA SER A 180 16.46 -8.60 -0.96
C SER A 180 16.02 -7.35 -1.73
N SER A 181 16.40 -7.22 -3.01
CA SER A 181 15.98 -6.12 -3.88
C SER A 181 14.48 -6.09 -4.12
N SER A 182 13.83 -7.24 -4.33
CA SER A 182 12.38 -7.29 -4.57
C SER A 182 11.58 -7.08 -3.28
N ILE A 183 12.10 -7.52 -2.14
CA ILE A 183 11.54 -7.21 -0.81
C ILE A 183 11.57 -5.69 -0.56
N ARG A 184 12.73 -5.06 -0.74
CA ARG A 184 12.92 -3.61 -0.56
C ARG A 184 12.02 -2.81 -1.49
N LEU A 185 11.94 -3.21 -2.77
CA LEU A 185 11.04 -2.61 -3.76
C LEU A 185 9.57 -2.71 -3.32
N ALA A 186 9.12 -3.90 -2.91
CA ALA A 186 7.75 -4.11 -2.46
C ALA A 186 7.42 -3.27 -1.22
N GLN A 187 8.36 -3.17 -0.26
CA GLN A 187 8.23 -2.32 0.93
C GLN A 187 8.04 -0.85 0.56
N LEU A 188 8.92 -0.32 -0.30
CA LEU A 188 8.91 1.08 -0.69
C LEU A 188 7.63 1.42 -1.48
N VAL A 189 7.25 0.59 -2.46
CA VAL A 189 6.01 0.78 -3.23
C VAL A 189 4.78 0.71 -2.33
N SER A 190 4.75 -0.24 -1.38
CA SER A 190 3.62 -0.38 -0.49
C SER A 190 3.47 0.81 0.48
N ILE A 191 4.57 1.28 1.06
CA ILE A 191 4.58 2.46 1.93
C ILE A 191 4.10 3.69 1.13
N PHE A 192 4.62 3.90 -0.08
CA PHE A 192 4.23 5.03 -0.93
C PHE A 192 2.72 5.02 -1.25
N ILE A 193 2.19 3.90 -1.75
CA ILE A 193 0.76 3.76 -2.10
C ILE A 193 -0.12 3.91 -0.86
N SER A 194 0.25 3.29 0.27
CA SER A 194 -0.53 3.32 1.49
C SER A 194 -0.68 4.75 2.07
N VAL A 195 0.41 5.53 2.11
CA VAL A 195 0.39 6.91 2.60
C VAL A 195 -0.40 7.80 1.63
N TRP A 196 -0.20 7.64 0.33
CA TRP A 196 -0.92 8.42 -0.69
C TRP A 196 -2.44 8.21 -0.61
N LEU A 197 -2.91 6.96 -0.59
CA LEU A 197 -4.34 6.64 -0.48
C LEU A 197 -4.93 7.11 0.85
N THR A 198 -4.19 6.99 1.94
CA THR A 198 -4.64 7.47 3.25
C THR A 198 -4.79 8.99 3.27
N ALA A 199 -3.82 9.73 2.74
CA ALA A 199 -3.88 11.17 2.62
C ALA A 199 -5.04 11.62 1.72
N ALA A 200 -5.31 10.90 0.62
CA ALA A 200 -6.45 11.18 -0.25
C ALA A 200 -7.78 11.01 0.50
N GLY A 201 -7.85 9.99 1.37
CA GLY A 201 -8.99 9.76 2.25
C GLY A 201 -9.18 10.85 3.30
N ILE A 202 -8.10 11.38 3.86
CA ILE A 202 -8.14 12.51 4.81
C ILE A 202 -8.71 13.75 4.10
N ILE A 203 -8.16 14.13 2.94
CA ILE A 203 -8.65 15.29 2.17
C ILE A 203 -10.10 15.10 1.76
N HIS A 204 -10.47 13.91 1.28
CA HIS A 204 -11.85 13.58 0.95
C HIS A 204 -12.77 13.74 2.16
N LEU A 205 -12.35 13.33 3.35
CA LEU A 205 -13.14 13.52 4.57
C LEU A 205 -13.26 15.00 4.92
N LEU A 206 -12.17 15.76 4.88
CA LEU A 206 -12.13 17.18 5.27
C LEU A 206 -12.98 18.04 4.32
N GLU A 207 -12.79 17.91 3.00
CA GLU A 207 -13.51 18.72 2.00
C GLU A 207 -15.02 18.39 1.94
N ASN A 208 -15.38 17.10 2.06
CA ASN A 208 -16.79 16.71 2.09
C ASN A 208 -17.48 17.05 3.42
N SER A 209 -16.75 17.13 4.53
CA SER A 209 -17.32 17.49 5.84
C SER A 209 -17.45 19.02 6.00
N GLY A 210 -16.58 19.81 5.38
CA GLY A 210 -16.54 21.26 5.52
C GLY A 210 -15.79 21.72 6.77
N ASP A 211 -15.72 23.04 6.98
CA ASP A 211 -15.00 23.63 8.10
C ASP A 211 -15.73 23.41 9.44
N PRO A 212 -14.98 23.19 10.54
CA PRO A 212 -15.57 23.03 11.86
C PRO A 212 -16.31 24.31 12.27
N PHE A 213 -17.25 24.17 13.22
CA PHE A 213 -18.12 25.21 13.78
C PHE A 213 -19.28 25.66 12.88
N GLU A 214 -19.05 26.01 11.62
CA GLU A 214 -20.13 26.49 10.73
C GLU A 214 -20.57 25.47 9.66
N PHE A 215 -19.78 24.42 9.39
CA PHE A 215 -20.03 23.47 8.28
C PHE A 215 -20.29 24.15 6.94
N SER A 216 -19.73 25.35 6.81
CA SER A 216 -19.71 26.09 5.57
C SER A 216 -18.55 25.60 4.71
N ASN A 217 -18.55 25.98 3.43
CA ASN A 217 -17.47 25.66 2.48
C ASN A 217 -17.25 24.16 2.19
N SER A 218 -18.28 23.32 2.31
CA SER A 218 -18.19 21.92 1.87
C SER A 218 -18.12 21.82 0.34
N GLN A 219 -17.10 21.13 -0.15
CA GLN A 219 -16.93 20.81 -1.56
C GLN A 219 -17.12 19.30 -1.76
N LYS A 220 -18.09 18.93 -2.58
CA LYS A 220 -18.36 17.52 -2.91
C LYS A 220 -17.31 17.01 -3.89
N LEU A 221 -16.22 16.45 -3.37
CA LEU A 221 -15.17 15.81 -4.15
C LEU A 221 -15.31 14.29 -4.07
N SER A 222 -15.17 13.61 -5.20
CA SER A 222 -15.04 12.15 -5.22
C SER A 222 -13.67 11.74 -4.65
N TYR A 223 -13.60 10.55 -4.06
CA TYR A 223 -12.36 10.01 -3.53
C TYR A 223 -11.26 9.95 -4.61
N TRP A 224 -11.61 9.52 -5.82
CA TRP A 224 -10.66 9.45 -6.94
C TRP A 224 -10.16 10.81 -7.41
N THR A 225 -10.99 11.85 -7.30
CA THR A 225 -10.57 13.23 -7.57
C THR A 225 -9.54 13.69 -6.54
N CYS A 226 -9.67 13.27 -5.27
CA CYS A 226 -8.68 13.56 -4.22
C CYS A 226 -7.37 12.78 -4.45
N VAL A 227 -7.46 11.53 -4.92
CA VAL A 227 -6.29 10.72 -5.32
C VAL A 227 -5.53 11.41 -6.46
N TYR A 228 -6.24 11.83 -7.51
CA TYR A 228 -5.69 12.60 -8.63
C TYR A 228 -5.06 13.93 -8.17
N PHE A 229 -5.76 14.70 -7.35
CA PHE A 229 -5.26 15.96 -6.80
C PHE A 229 -3.95 15.76 -6.04
N LEU A 230 -3.85 14.71 -5.23
CA LEU A 230 -2.64 14.41 -4.46
C LEU A 230 -1.45 13.97 -5.30
N ILE A 231 -1.65 13.18 -6.36
CA ILE A 231 -0.52 12.80 -7.23
C ILE A 231 -0.01 14.00 -8.02
N VAL A 232 -0.89 14.88 -8.50
CA VAL A 232 -0.54 16.13 -9.21
C VAL A 232 0.20 17.11 -8.30
N THR A 233 -0.19 17.22 -7.03
CA THR A 233 0.47 18.10 -6.07
C THR A 233 1.79 17.52 -5.55
N MET A 234 1.87 16.22 -5.26
CA MET A 234 3.12 15.57 -4.84
C MET A 234 4.18 15.52 -5.96
N SER A 235 3.75 15.40 -7.21
CA SER A 235 4.65 15.51 -8.37
C SER A 235 5.06 16.95 -8.70
N THR A 236 4.67 17.94 -7.89
CA THR A 236 4.95 19.37 -8.07
C THR A 236 4.39 19.99 -9.36
N VAL A 237 3.46 19.31 -10.04
CA VAL A 237 2.84 19.81 -11.27
C VAL A 237 1.82 20.90 -10.97
N GLY A 238 0.88 20.64 -10.06
CA GLY A 238 -0.05 21.65 -9.54
C GLY A 238 -0.90 22.37 -10.61
N TYR A 239 -1.68 21.63 -11.41
CA TYR A 239 -2.53 22.21 -12.47
C TYR A 239 -3.51 23.30 -11.97
N GLY A 240 -3.96 23.22 -10.72
CA GLY A 240 -4.90 24.18 -10.13
C GLY A 240 -6.37 23.97 -10.55
N ASP A 241 -6.67 22.86 -11.22
CA ASP A 241 -8.02 22.43 -11.60
C ASP A 241 -8.84 21.94 -10.40
N VAL A 242 -8.18 21.28 -9.44
CA VAL A 242 -8.74 20.87 -8.16
C VAL A 242 -7.88 21.45 -7.03
N PHE A 243 -8.51 22.00 -6.01
CA PHE A 243 -7.84 22.57 -4.85
C PHE A 243 -8.72 22.48 -3.59
N CYS A 244 -8.09 22.48 -2.42
CA CYS A 244 -8.77 22.48 -1.13
C CYS A 244 -9.34 23.86 -0.81
N VAL A 245 -10.64 23.94 -0.51
CA VAL A 245 -11.29 25.18 -0.08
C VAL A 245 -11.27 25.29 1.45
N THR A 246 -11.41 24.18 2.15
CA THR A 246 -11.50 24.14 3.62
C THR A 246 -10.19 24.56 4.30
N ILE A 247 -10.28 25.21 5.47
CA ILE A 247 -9.10 25.63 6.24
C ILE A 247 -8.33 24.41 6.75
N LEU A 248 -9.05 23.36 7.16
CA LEU A 248 -8.43 22.11 7.62
C LEU A 248 -7.77 21.36 6.46
N GLY A 249 -8.40 21.31 5.28
CA GLY A 249 -7.83 20.70 4.09
C GLY A 249 -6.54 21.39 3.66
N ARG A 250 -6.54 22.74 3.62
CA ARG A 250 -5.34 23.54 3.31
C ARG A 250 -4.23 23.35 4.34
N THR A 251 -4.56 23.34 5.62
CA THR A 251 -3.59 23.13 6.70
C THR A 251 -2.96 21.74 6.60
N PHE A 252 -3.79 20.71 6.40
CA PHE A 252 -3.31 19.35 6.18
C PHE A 252 -2.40 19.27 4.95
N LEU A 253 -2.79 19.90 3.83
CA LEU A 253 -2.00 19.92 2.60
C LEU A 253 -0.60 20.49 2.82
N VAL A 254 -0.46 21.60 3.58
CA VAL A 254 0.85 22.22 3.85
C VAL A 254 1.77 21.24 4.59
N PHE A 255 1.29 20.61 5.66
CA PHE A 255 2.09 19.62 6.39
C PHE A 255 2.36 18.37 5.55
N PHE A 256 1.37 17.94 4.78
CA PHE A 256 1.49 16.78 3.92
C PHE A 256 2.52 17.00 2.82
N LEU A 257 2.60 18.19 2.21
CA LEU A 257 3.61 18.48 1.19
C LEU A 257 5.04 18.50 1.74
N LEU A 258 5.25 18.98 2.98
CA LEU A 258 6.57 18.94 3.61
C LEU A 258 7.11 17.51 3.73
N VAL A 259 6.27 16.55 4.10
CA VAL A 259 6.65 15.13 4.26
C VAL A 259 6.58 14.39 2.91
N GLY A 260 5.52 14.63 2.15
CA GLY A 260 5.20 13.94 0.90
C GLY A 260 6.22 14.24 -0.20
N LEU A 261 6.71 15.48 -0.32
CA LEU A 261 7.76 15.82 -1.28
C LEU A 261 9.09 15.14 -0.94
N ALA A 262 9.46 15.09 0.34
CA ALA A 262 10.66 14.38 0.79
C ALA A 262 10.56 12.88 0.49
N MET A 263 9.42 12.26 0.81
CA MET A 263 9.19 10.84 0.49
C MET A 263 9.15 10.59 -1.01
N PHE A 264 8.53 11.44 -1.82
CA PHE A 264 8.46 11.29 -3.26
C PHE A 264 9.86 11.39 -3.89
N ALA A 265 10.65 12.38 -3.47
CA ALA A 265 12.00 12.61 -3.95
C ALA A 265 12.97 11.46 -3.60
N SER A 266 12.80 10.79 -2.45
CA SER A 266 13.63 9.63 -2.09
C SER A 266 13.14 8.33 -2.71
N SER A 267 11.82 8.13 -2.76
CA SER A 267 11.21 6.86 -3.17
C SER A 267 11.34 6.59 -4.66
N ILE A 268 11.14 7.61 -5.51
CA ILE A 268 11.12 7.42 -6.96
C ILE A 268 12.47 6.98 -7.53
N PRO A 269 13.62 7.63 -7.22
CA PRO A 269 14.92 7.19 -7.72
C PRO A 269 15.27 5.77 -7.27
N GLU A 270 14.97 5.43 -6.02
CA GLU A 270 15.25 4.10 -5.46
C GLU A 270 14.40 3.01 -6.14
N ILE A 271 13.11 3.29 -6.41
CA ILE A 271 12.27 2.38 -7.22
C ILE A 271 12.89 2.18 -8.60
N ILE A 272 13.30 3.26 -9.28
CA ILE A 272 13.88 3.19 -10.63
C ILE A 272 15.16 2.37 -10.63
N GLU A 273 16.03 2.55 -9.64
CA GLU A 273 17.26 1.78 -9.51
C GLU A 273 16.98 0.29 -9.27
N LEU A 274 16.06 -0.05 -8.37
CA LEU A 274 15.72 -1.42 -8.04
C LEU A 274 14.97 -2.15 -9.17
N VAL A 275 14.15 -1.43 -9.95
CA VAL A 275 13.50 -1.97 -11.15
C VAL A 275 14.48 -2.09 -12.31
N GLY A 276 15.41 -1.12 -12.42
CA GLY A 276 16.42 -1.05 -13.46
C GLY A 276 17.61 -2.00 -13.27
N SER A 277 17.82 -2.53 -12.06
CA SER A 277 18.93 -3.46 -11.76
C SER A 277 18.76 -4.87 -12.36
N GLY A 278 17.76 -5.09 -13.23
CA GLY A 278 17.67 -6.32 -14.00
C GLY A 278 18.84 -6.43 -14.99
N SER A 279 19.43 -7.62 -15.13
CA SER A 279 20.51 -7.84 -16.10
C SER A 279 19.98 -7.60 -17.52
N LYS A 280 20.43 -6.52 -18.16
CA LYS A 280 20.06 -6.16 -19.55
C LYS A 280 20.42 -7.25 -20.55
N TYR A 281 21.50 -7.96 -20.30
CA TYR A 281 22.02 -9.06 -21.11
C TYR A 281 21.65 -10.44 -20.53
N GLY A 282 20.50 -10.51 -19.85
CA GLY A 282 19.88 -11.74 -19.38
C GLY A 282 19.16 -12.50 -20.50
N GLY A 283 18.36 -13.50 -20.13
CA GLY A 283 17.52 -14.26 -21.08
C GLY A 283 18.17 -15.51 -21.66
N GLU A 284 17.48 -16.13 -22.63
CA GLU A 284 17.86 -17.36 -23.32
C GLU A 284 17.81 -17.13 -24.83
N LEU A 285 18.77 -17.72 -25.54
CA LEU A 285 18.88 -17.67 -27.00
C LEU A 285 17.68 -18.38 -27.63
N LYS A 286 16.93 -17.67 -28.48
CA LYS A 286 15.82 -18.29 -29.23
C LYS A 286 16.37 -18.94 -30.49
N ARG A 287 16.39 -20.27 -30.52
CA ARG A 287 16.82 -21.01 -31.71
C ARG A 287 15.84 -20.82 -32.88
N GLU A 288 16.32 -20.23 -33.96
CA GLU A 288 15.65 -20.34 -35.26
C GLU A 288 15.99 -21.69 -35.93
N HIS A 289 14.96 -22.36 -36.46
CA HIS A 289 15.12 -23.66 -37.11
C HIS A 289 15.97 -23.52 -38.39
N GLY A 290 17.13 -24.15 -38.43
CA GLY A 290 18.02 -24.19 -39.61
C GLY A 290 19.25 -23.29 -39.51
N LYS A 291 19.26 -22.31 -38.60
CA LYS A 291 20.44 -21.49 -38.34
C LYS A 291 21.38 -22.14 -37.33
N ARG A 292 22.67 -22.14 -37.65
CA ARG A 292 23.71 -22.55 -36.71
C ARG A 292 24.13 -21.34 -35.90
N HIS A 293 24.58 -21.54 -34.67
CA HIS A 293 25.19 -20.47 -33.89
C HIS A 293 26.54 -20.93 -33.33
N ILE A 294 27.42 -19.97 -33.06
CA ILE A 294 28.72 -20.19 -32.43
C ILE A 294 28.74 -19.40 -31.13
N VAL A 295 29.11 -20.06 -30.04
CA VAL A 295 29.29 -19.40 -28.74
C VAL A 295 30.77 -19.00 -28.59
N VAL A 296 31.02 -17.69 -28.50
CA VAL A 296 32.36 -17.12 -28.31
C VAL A 296 32.52 -16.66 -26.87
N CYS A 297 33.62 -17.08 -26.23
CA CYS A 297 33.89 -16.82 -24.82
C CYS A 297 35.37 -16.51 -24.58
N GLY A 298 35.68 -16.07 -23.37
CA GLY A 298 37.05 -15.78 -22.94
C GLY A 298 37.28 -14.27 -22.77
N HIS A 299 38.36 -13.77 -23.36
CA HIS A 299 38.72 -12.35 -23.29
C HIS A 299 37.97 -11.54 -24.36
N ILE A 300 36.79 -11.07 -23.99
CA ILE A 300 35.89 -10.30 -24.84
C ILE A 300 36.10 -8.82 -24.52
N THR A 301 36.74 -8.09 -25.44
CA THR A 301 36.93 -6.64 -25.40
C THR A 301 36.53 -6.05 -26.75
N TYR A 302 36.35 -4.73 -26.84
CA TYR A 302 36.04 -4.07 -28.12
C TYR A 302 37.03 -4.46 -29.23
N GLU A 303 38.33 -4.46 -28.92
CA GLU A 303 39.38 -4.78 -29.88
C GLU A 303 39.31 -6.24 -30.34
N SER A 304 39.23 -7.20 -29.40
CA SER A 304 39.18 -8.62 -29.76
C SER A 304 37.93 -8.97 -30.56
N VAL A 305 36.78 -8.42 -30.18
CA VAL A 305 35.51 -8.64 -30.88
C VAL A 305 35.50 -7.95 -32.24
N SER A 306 36.04 -6.73 -32.36
CA SER A 306 36.10 -6.01 -33.64
C SER A 306 36.95 -6.75 -34.66
N HIS A 307 38.13 -7.24 -34.25
CA HIS A 307 38.99 -8.02 -35.14
C HIS A 307 38.35 -9.35 -35.52
N PHE A 308 37.73 -10.05 -34.56
CA PHE A 308 37.01 -11.29 -34.83
C PHE A 308 35.86 -11.09 -35.82
N LEU A 309 34.97 -10.11 -35.59
CA LEU A 309 33.81 -9.87 -36.46
C LEU A 309 34.22 -9.42 -37.86
N LYS A 310 35.29 -8.63 -38.00
CA LYS A 310 35.80 -8.19 -39.32
C LYS A 310 36.28 -9.36 -40.19
N ASP A 311 36.91 -10.37 -39.59
CA ASP A 311 37.38 -11.56 -40.31
C ASP A 311 36.26 -12.59 -40.49
N PHE A 312 35.44 -12.80 -39.46
CA PHE A 312 34.38 -13.81 -39.45
C PHE A 312 33.19 -13.43 -40.35
N LEU A 313 32.77 -12.16 -40.35
CA LEU A 313 31.66 -11.64 -41.15
C LEU A 313 32.14 -10.90 -42.42
N HIS A 314 33.33 -11.23 -42.92
CA HIS A 314 33.87 -10.59 -44.13
C HIS A 314 33.04 -10.96 -45.37
N GLU A 315 32.83 -9.99 -46.28
CA GLU A 315 32.01 -10.18 -47.50
C GLU A 315 32.56 -11.25 -48.44
N ASP A 316 33.88 -11.48 -48.42
CA ASP A 316 34.54 -12.53 -49.20
C ASP A 316 34.23 -13.97 -48.70
N ARG A 317 33.55 -14.13 -47.57
CA ARG A 317 33.14 -15.46 -47.07
C ARG A 317 31.76 -15.83 -47.63
N GLU A 318 31.70 -16.96 -48.33
CA GLU A 318 30.45 -17.52 -48.85
C GLU A 318 29.52 -17.97 -47.70
N ASP A 319 28.29 -17.43 -47.70
CA ASP A 319 27.13 -17.78 -46.85
C ASP A 319 27.44 -18.22 -45.41
N VAL A 320 27.77 -17.24 -44.56
CA VAL A 320 27.84 -17.44 -43.11
C VAL A 320 26.47 -17.16 -42.49
N ASP A 321 25.47 -18.01 -42.78
CA ASP A 321 24.19 -18.04 -42.04
C ASP A 321 24.40 -18.67 -40.66
N VAL A 322 25.26 -18.02 -39.87
CA VAL A 322 25.67 -18.44 -38.54
C VAL A 322 25.61 -17.24 -37.60
N GLU A 323 24.84 -17.38 -36.53
CA GLU A 323 24.73 -16.37 -35.49
C GLU A 323 25.90 -16.48 -34.50
N VAL A 324 26.47 -15.35 -34.10
CA VAL A 324 27.57 -15.29 -33.15
C VAL A 324 27.02 -14.86 -31.79
N VAL A 325 27.20 -15.71 -30.80
CA VAL A 325 26.70 -15.49 -29.43
C VAL A 325 27.89 -15.29 -28.50
N PHE A 326 28.04 -14.09 -27.95
CA PHE A 326 29.08 -13.79 -26.97
C PHE A 326 28.60 -14.09 -25.55
N LEU A 327 29.36 -14.87 -24.78
CA LEU A 327 29.09 -15.13 -23.37
C LEU A 327 30.23 -14.60 -22.49
N HIS A 328 29.95 -13.56 -21.72
CA HIS A 328 30.94 -12.91 -20.84
C HIS A 328 30.38 -12.58 -19.45
N ARG A 329 31.24 -12.53 -18.43
CA ARG A 329 30.80 -12.29 -17.04
C ARG A 329 30.42 -10.84 -16.78
N LYS A 330 31.16 -9.91 -17.38
CA LYS A 330 30.94 -8.46 -17.23
C LYS A 330 30.05 -7.95 -18.34
N GLU A 331 29.31 -6.88 -18.05
CA GLU A 331 28.56 -6.15 -19.06
C GLU A 331 29.52 -5.51 -20.08
N PRO A 332 29.11 -5.38 -21.35
CA PRO A 332 29.93 -4.79 -22.39
C PRO A 332 30.08 -3.28 -22.15
N ASP A 333 31.29 -2.76 -22.38
CA ASP A 333 31.52 -1.32 -22.36
C ASP A 333 30.73 -0.63 -23.48
N LEU A 334 30.50 0.70 -23.37
CA LEU A 334 29.68 1.47 -24.32
C LEU A 334 30.13 1.31 -25.79
N GLU A 335 31.44 1.20 -26.03
CA GLU A 335 32.00 0.97 -27.36
C GLU A 335 31.64 -0.41 -27.91
N LEU A 336 31.74 -1.45 -27.07
CA LEU A 336 31.36 -2.80 -27.42
C LEU A 336 29.85 -2.91 -27.60
N GLU A 337 29.04 -2.25 -26.76
CA GLU A 337 27.59 -2.16 -26.97
C GLU A 337 27.26 -1.51 -28.33
N GLY A 338 27.98 -0.45 -28.72
CA GLY A 338 27.84 0.18 -30.03
C GLY A 338 28.18 -0.78 -31.18
N LEU A 339 29.23 -1.58 -31.03
CA LEU A 339 29.64 -2.59 -32.01
C LEU A 339 28.60 -3.72 -32.15
N LEU A 340 28.06 -4.20 -31.03
CA LEU A 340 27.02 -5.23 -31.00
C LEU A 340 25.72 -4.73 -31.66
N LYS A 341 25.30 -3.49 -31.38
CA LYS A 341 24.12 -2.88 -32.02
C LYS A 341 24.26 -2.73 -33.54
N ARG A 342 25.47 -2.52 -34.04
CA ARG A 342 25.73 -2.44 -35.49
C ARG A 342 25.48 -3.77 -36.19
N HIS A 343 25.67 -4.89 -35.49
CA HIS A 343 25.51 -6.25 -36.02
C HIS A 343 24.36 -7.00 -35.31
N TYR A 344 23.30 -6.29 -34.90
CA TYR A 344 22.22 -6.85 -34.08
C TYR A 344 21.50 -8.06 -34.71
N THR A 345 21.53 -8.21 -36.03
CA THR A 345 20.91 -9.35 -36.73
C THR A 345 21.75 -10.62 -36.73
N THR A 346 23.07 -10.51 -36.50
CA THR A 346 24.00 -11.64 -36.57
C THR A 346 24.72 -11.89 -35.25
N VAL A 347 24.68 -10.95 -34.32
CA VAL A 347 25.43 -10.99 -33.06
C VAL A 347 24.52 -10.73 -31.87
N GLU A 348 24.55 -11.66 -30.92
CA GLU A 348 23.91 -11.52 -29.60
C GLU A 348 24.94 -11.59 -28.47
N PHE A 349 24.63 -10.97 -27.33
CA PHE A 349 25.48 -10.97 -26.15
C PHE A 349 24.68 -11.37 -24.92
N PHE A 350 25.21 -12.35 -24.17
CA PHE A 350 24.66 -12.82 -22.91
C PHE A 350 25.66 -12.64 -21.77
N GLN A 351 25.15 -12.15 -20.64
CA GLN A 351 25.90 -12.10 -19.41
C GLN A 351 25.82 -13.46 -18.69
N GLY A 352 26.98 -14.04 -18.40
CA GLY A 352 27.10 -15.32 -17.71
C GLY A 352 28.52 -15.89 -17.73
N THR A 353 28.70 -17.08 -17.16
CA THR A 353 30.00 -17.75 -17.11
C THR A 353 29.92 -19.15 -17.70
N MET A 354 30.90 -19.53 -18.51
CA MET A 354 31.01 -20.91 -19.03
C MET A 354 31.12 -21.97 -17.92
N MET A 355 31.56 -21.57 -16.73
CA MET A 355 31.67 -22.45 -15.56
C MET A 355 30.30 -22.86 -14.99
N ASN A 356 29.21 -22.19 -15.38
CA ASN A 356 27.87 -22.45 -14.88
C ASN A 356 27.06 -23.19 -15.96
N ALA A 357 26.56 -24.37 -15.63
CA ALA A 357 25.77 -25.19 -16.54
C ALA A 357 24.49 -24.47 -17.01
N VAL A 358 23.86 -23.69 -16.12
CA VAL A 358 22.63 -22.92 -16.45
C VAL A 358 22.92 -21.86 -17.50
N ASP A 359 24.06 -21.17 -17.41
CA ASP A 359 24.45 -20.16 -18.41
C ASP A 359 24.80 -20.80 -19.76
N LEU A 360 25.34 -22.02 -19.75
CA LEU A 360 25.58 -22.78 -20.98
C LEU A 360 24.28 -23.26 -21.63
N GLU A 361 23.26 -23.62 -20.84
CA GLU A 361 21.93 -23.95 -21.36
C GLU A 361 21.24 -22.73 -21.96
N ARG A 362 21.44 -21.53 -21.38
CA ARG A 362 20.86 -20.28 -21.89
C ARG A 362 21.37 -19.86 -23.27
N VAL A 363 22.61 -20.19 -23.60
CA VAL A 363 23.25 -19.81 -24.88
C VAL A 363 23.27 -20.95 -25.91
N LYS A 364 22.58 -22.05 -25.60
CA LYS A 364 22.45 -23.22 -26.46
C LYS A 364 21.20 -23.10 -27.29
#